data_AF-A0A1G6S8K2-F1
#
_entry.id   AF-A0A1G6S8K2-F1
#
_cell.length_a   1.000
_cell.length_b   1.000
_cell.length_c   1.000
_cell.angle_alpha   90.00
_cell.angle_beta   90.00
_cell.angle_gamma   90.00
#
_symmetry.space_group_name_H-M   'P 1'
#
loop_
_entity.id
_entity.type
_entity.pdbx_description
1 polymer ?
#
loop_
_entity_poly.entity_id
_entity_poly.type
_entity_poly.pdbx_seq_one_letter_code
_entity_poly.pdbx_strand_id
1 'polypeptide(L)'
;MHDVFVLQVAGEKHWTIHEPVLPDPLRTQPWTDRSAAVAAAAERAPVIDAVLRPGDALYLPRGYLHSAVALGQTSAHLTIGVHPVTRWAAAESALDLVRVLAADDRELRRSLPLGLDLADPASVRDEVRAVVAALGDWLDRVDPDEVADRLRSRTWAQVRPEPVAPLAQATAAAALTPDSVLRLRRRLRVALRDGDGGDRVVLLGGRRRHEFPAATRPALAALLSAGELKVADLAGLDPDDRLTLARRLVTESIALVADAASPGSGGVDGVPATAPEPGPGGPGAPAPDAGGDDGERADALGTGS
;
A
#
# COMPACT_ATOMS: atom_id res chain seq x y z
N MET A 1 5.46 10.40 -4.14
CA MET A 1 5.61 11.36 -3.03
C MET A 1 4.65 11.00 -1.91
N HIS A 2 5.00 11.35 -0.69
CA HIS A 2 4.26 11.03 0.53
C HIS A 2 4.42 12.18 1.51
N ASP A 3 3.52 12.27 2.49
CA ASP A 3 3.67 13.23 3.59
C ASP A 3 4.63 12.61 4.61
N VAL A 4 5.31 13.43 5.41
CA VAL A 4 6.23 12.92 6.45
C VAL A 4 5.99 13.56 7.79
N PHE A 5 6.19 12.78 8.85
CA PHE A 5 6.56 13.31 10.16
C PHE A 5 8.05 13.11 10.37
N VAL A 6 8.75 14.18 10.71
CA VAL A 6 10.15 14.16 11.14
C VAL A 6 10.14 14.23 12.66
N LEU A 7 10.75 13.25 13.32
CA LEU A 7 10.94 13.21 14.76
C LEU A 7 12.42 13.35 15.06
N GLN A 8 12.85 14.44 15.68
CA GLN A 8 14.25 14.62 16.05
C GLN A 8 14.54 13.77 17.29
N VAL A 9 15.54 12.89 17.22
CA VAL A 9 15.83 11.90 18.29
C VAL A 9 17.19 12.09 18.95
N ALA A 10 18.15 12.73 18.27
CA ALA A 10 19.45 13.05 18.84
C ALA A 10 20.07 14.28 18.16
N GLY A 11 20.79 15.11 18.90
CA GLY A 11 21.42 16.32 18.38
C GLY A 11 20.42 17.34 17.83
N GLU A 12 20.94 18.37 17.15
CA GLU A 12 20.14 19.46 16.58
C GLU A 12 20.28 19.53 15.06
N LYS A 13 19.21 19.91 14.37
CA LYS A 13 19.22 20.13 12.92
C LYS A 13 18.43 21.38 12.58
N HIS A 14 19.02 22.26 11.78
CA HIS A 14 18.37 23.44 11.24
C HIS A 14 17.60 23.05 9.98
N TRP A 15 16.29 23.22 10.00
CA TRP A 15 15.37 22.89 8.92
C TRP A 15 14.88 24.17 8.25
N THR A 16 14.95 24.19 6.92
CA THR A 16 14.42 25.26 6.08
C THR A 16 13.38 24.66 5.15
N ILE A 17 12.13 25.14 5.23
CA ILE A 17 10.99 24.61 4.49
C ILE A 17 10.39 25.72 3.62
N HIS A 18 10.16 25.44 2.34
CA HIS A 18 9.50 26.35 1.40
C HIS A 18 8.19 25.75 0.89
N GLU A 19 7.31 26.63 0.44
CA GLU A 19 6.06 26.22 -0.21
C GLU A 19 6.30 25.32 -1.43
N PRO A 20 5.37 24.40 -1.72
CA PRO A 20 5.43 23.58 -2.92
C PRO A 20 5.43 24.42 -4.21
N VAL A 21 6.26 24.03 -5.18
CA VAL A 21 6.16 24.53 -6.57
C VAL A 21 5.00 23.88 -7.33
N LEU A 22 4.59 22.70 -6.89
CA LEU A 22 3.39 22.00 -7.32
C LEU A 22 2.69 21.48 -6.06
N PRO A 23 1.51 22.01 -5.72
CA PRO A 23 0.72 21.48 -4.61
C PRO A 23 0.31 20.03 -4.87
N ASP A 24 0.28 19.21 -3.81
CA ASP A 24 -0.30 17.87 -3.84
C ASP A 24 0.28 16.89 -4.91
N PRO A 25 1.59 16.90 -5.19
CA PRO A 25 2.15 16.24 -6.37
C PRO A 25 1.94 14.72 -6.37
N LEU A 26 1.73 14.18 -7.56
CA LEU A 26 1.66 12.73 -7.79
C LEU A 26 3.07 12.12 -7.87
N ARG A 27 3.16 10.80 -7.71
CA ARG A 27 4.45 10.08 -7.87
C ARG A 27 5.03 10.22 -9.28
N THR A 28 4.17 10.38 -10.28
CA THR A 28 4.53 10.59 -11.69
C THR A 28 4.94 12.02 -12.00
N GLN A 29 4.98 12.91 -11.01
CA GLN A 29 5.35 14.32 -11.16
C GLN A 29 6.60 14.64 -10.32
N PRO A 30 7.77 14.07 -10.69
CA PRO A 30 8.98 14.27 -9.92
C PRO A 30 9.48 15.72 -9.98
N TRP A 31 10.34 16.07 -9.02
CA TRP A 31 10.95 17.40 -8.92
C TRP A 31 12.00 17.67 -9.99
N THR A 32 12.60 16.61 -10.57
CA THR A 32 13.56 16.69 -11.68
C THR A 32 12.98 17.46 -12.86
N ASP A 33 11.68 17.30 -13.12
CA ASP A 33 10.97 17.94 -14.23
C ASP A 33 10.65 19.42 -13.94
N ARG A 34 10.98 19.90 -12.73
CA ARG A 34 10.65 21.23 -12.21
C ARG A 34 11.86 21.91 -11.56
N SER A 35 13.07 21.51 -11.90
CA SER A 35 14.32 21.97 -11.28
C SER A 35 14.45 23.50 -11.23
N ALA A 36 14.11 24.20 -12.33
CA ALA A 36 14.15 25.66 -12.37
C ALA A 36 13.15 26.31 -11.40
N ALA A 37 11.92 25.77 -11.31
CA ALA A 37 10.92 26.27 -10.37
C ALA A 37 11.32 26.00 -8.91
N VAL A 38 11.93 24.85 -8.64
CA VAL A 38 12.47 24.49 -7.31
C VAL A 38 13.59 25.44 -6.90
N ALA A 39 14.52 25.75 -7.80
CA ALA A 39 15.60 26.71 -7.54
C ALA A 39 15.05 28.09 -7.19
N ALA A 40 14.10 28.61 -7.99
CA ALA A 40 13.44 29.88 -7.71
C ALA A 40 12.63 29.86 -6.39
N ALA A 41 12.11 28.70 -5.99
CA ALA A 41 11.41 28.55 -4.71
C ALA A 41 12.34 28.59 -3.50
N ALA A 42 13.53 28.01 -3.62
CA ALA A 42 14.54 28.02 -2.56
C ALA A 42 15.09 29.42 -2.26
N GLU A 43 14.99 30.37 -3.21
CA GLU A 43 15.37 31.77 -3.00
C GLU A 43 14.30 32.59 -2.26
N ARG A 44 13.06 32.08 -2.15
CA ARG A 44 11.98 32.77 -1.42
C ARG A 44 12.11 32.57 0.08
N ALA A 45 11.52 33.46 0.86
CA ALA A 45 11.48 33.31 2.32
C ALA A 45 10.86 31.95 2.71
N PRO A 46 11.49 31.18 3.60
CA PRO A 46 10.96 29.91 4.05
C PRO A 46 9.69 30.11 4.89
N VAL A 47 8.76 29.16 4.77
CA VAL A 47 7.57 29.11 5.63
C VAL A 47 7.88 28.54 7.02
N ILE A 48 8.95 27.73 7.13
CA ILE A 48 9.50 27.28 8.40
C ILE A 48 11.01 27.38 8.32
N ASP A 49 11.59 28.08 9.29
CA ASP A 49 13.02 28.22 9.49
C ASP A 49 13.28 27.99 10.99
N ALA A 50 13.68 26.77 11.34
CA ALA A 50 13.70 26.35 12.74
C ALA A 50 14.78 25.29 13.03
N VAL A 51 15.28 25.29 14.26
CA VAL A 51 16.17 24.23 14.77
C VAL A 51 15.31 23.23 15.54
N LEU A 52 15.30 21.98 15.08
CA LEU A 52 14.66 20.88 15.80
C LEU A 52 15.66 20.24 16.78
N ARG A 53 15.18 19.95 17.99
CA ARG A 53 15.89 19.32 19.10
C ARG A 53 15.24 17.97 19.47
N PRO A 54 15.94 17.09 20.21
CA PRO A 54 15.39 15.80 20.59
C PRO A 54 14.03 15.94 21.29
N GLY A 55 13.01 15.27 20.76
CA GLY A 55 11.62 15.37 21.22
C GLY A 55 10.72 16.24 20.34
N ASP A 56 11.29 17.09 19.47
CA ASP A 56 10.51 17.90 18.53
C ASP A 56 9.99 17.06 17.36
N ALA A 57 8.83 17.45 16.84
CA ALA A 57 8.19 16.84 15.69
C ALA A 57 7.81 17.91 14.66
N LEU A 58 8.03 17.60 13.38
CA LEU A 58 7.65 18.43 12.24
C LEU A 58 6.84 17.60 11.25
N TYR A 59 5.63 18.04 10.93
CA TYR A 59 4.83 17.45 9.85
C TYR A 59 5.03 18.25 8.56
N LEU A 60 5.30 17.54 7.47
CA LEU A 60 5.50 18.10 6.14
C LEU A 60 4.56 17.39 5.16
N PRO A 61 3.52 18.08 4.65
CA PRO A 61 2.70 17.56 3.57
C PRO A 61 3.54 17.29 2.32
N ARG A 62 3.15 16.31 1.49
CA ARG A 62 3.82 16.09 0.20
C ARG A 62 3.78 17.37 -0.63
N GLY A 63 4.91 17.68 -1.26
CA GLY A 63 5.05 18.90 -2.06
C GLY A 63 5.98 19.94 -1.45
N TYR A 64 6.06 20.01 -0.12
CA TYR A 64 6.90 21.01 0.55
C TYR A 64 8.38 20.72 0.30
N LEU A 65 9.09 21.75 -0.15
CA LEU A 65 10.53 21.68 -0.37
C LEU A 65 11.21 21.85 0.98
N HIS A 66 12.21 21.02 1.26
CA HIS A 66 12.89 21.05 2.54
C HIS A 66 14.39 20.83 2.38
N SER A 67 15.16 21.47 3.24
CA SER A 67 16.57 21.19 3.44
C SER A 67 16.85 21.17 4.95
N ALA A 68 17.86 20.39 5.35
CA ALA A 68 18.19 20.24 6.75
C ALA A 68 19.71 20.11 6.96
N VAL A 69 20.27 20.98 7.81
CA VAL A 69 21.71 21.05 8.08
C VAL A 69 21.98 20.76 9.56
N ALA A 70 22.93 19.87 9.85
CA ALA A 70 23.32 19.55 11.23
C ALA A 70 24.14 20.68 11.85
N LEU A 71 23.89 21.00 13.12
CA LEU A 71 24.57 22.08 13.83
C LEU A 71 25.79 21.59 14.63
N GLY A 72 26.75 21.00 13.93
CA GLY A 72 28.10 20.70 14.45
C GLY A 72 28.24 19.49 15.37
N GLN A 73 27.14 18.86 15.82
CA GLN A 73 27.15 17.59 16.54
C GLN A 73 26.45 16.50 15.73
N THR A 74 26.70 15.24 16.07
CA THR A 74 25.94 14.11 15.52
C THR A 74 24.44 14.34 15.75
N SER A 75 23.67 14.30 14.67
CA SER A 75 22.24 14.60 14.65
C SER A 75 21.49 13.48 13.95
N ALA A 76 20.38 13.04 14.54
CA ALA A 76 19.56 11.96 14.02
C ALA A 76 18.08 12.30 14.15
N HIS A 77 17.31 11.95 13.11
CA HIS A 77 15.86 12.04 13.09
C HIS A 77 15.27 10.74 12.55
N LEU A 78 14.04 10.43 12.96
CA LEU A 78 13.21 9.38 12.38
C LEU A 78 12.17 10.02 11.47
N THR A 79 12.11 9.56 10.21
CA THR A 79 11.08 9.98 9.26
C THR A 79 9.99 8.92 9.19
N ILE A 80 8.76 9.31 9.50
CA ILE A 80 7.57 8.47 9.34
C ILE A 80 6.84 8.93 8.08
N GLY A 81 6.96 8.12 7.01
CA GLY A 81 6.23 8.34 5.77
C GLY A 81 4.74 7.98 5.91
N VAL A 82 3.88 8.89 5.45
CA VAL A 82 2.43 8.71 5.35
C VAL A 82 2.06 8.75 3.88
N HIS A 83 1.64 7.60 3.34
CA HIS A 83 1.22 7.48 1.94
C HIS A 83 -0.29 7.78 1.82
N PRO A 84 -0.69 8.97 1.37
CA PRO A 84 -2.11 9.32 1.30
C PRO A 84 -2.81 8.51 0.20
N VAL A 85 -4.04 8.09 0.48
CA VAL A 85 -4.96 7.62 -0.56
C VAL A 85 -5.56 8.86 -1.22
N THR A 86 -5.24 9.08 -2.49
CA THR A 86 -5.63 10.30 -3.20
C THR A 86 -6.90 10.11 -4.01
N ARG A 87 -7.60 11.21 -4.32
CA ARG A 87 -8.69 11.21 -5.31
C ARG A 87 -8.21 10.73 -6.70
N TRP A 88 -6.96 11.02 -7.03
CA TRP A 88 -6.33 10.53 -8.26
C TRP A 88 -6.24 9.00 -8.28
N ALA A 89 -5.86 8.36 -7.17
CA ALA A 89 -5.87 6.90 -7.08
C ALA A 89 -7.28 6.32 -7.27
N ALA A 90 -8.33 7.04 -6.84
CA ALA A 90 -9.72 6.64 -7.07
C ALA A 90 -10.10 6.75 -8.55
N ALA A 91 -9.70 7.85 -9.21
CA ALA A 91 -9.87 8.03 -10.65
C ALA A 91 -9.16 6.94 -11.46
N GLU A 92 -7.90 6.61 -11.12
CA GLU A 92 -7.16 5.50 -11.75
C GLU A 92 -7.89 4.16 -11.55
N SER A 93 -8.34 3.87 -10.32
CA SER A 93 -9.13 2.66 -10.03
C SER A 93 -10.42 2.57 -10.85
N ALA A 94 -11.14 3.69 -11.03
CA ALA A 94 -12.37 3.76 -11.82
C ALA A 94 -12.10 3.60 -13.33
N LEU A 95 -11.07 4.25 -13.86
CA LEU A 95 -10.66 4.09 -15.25
C LEU A 95 -10.20 2.66 -15.54
N ASP A 96 -9.46 2.04 -14.61
CA ASP A 96 -9.11 0.63 -14.70
C ASP A 96 -10.34 -0.29 -14.63
N LEU A 97 -11.43 0.12 -13.95
CA LEU A 97 -12.68 -0.64 -13.91
C LEU A 97 -13.38 -0.55 -15.26
N VAL A 98 -13.57 0.67 -15.78
CA VAL A 98 -14.13 0.89 -17.11
C VAL A 98 -13.37 0.10 -18.15
N ARG A 99 -12.03 0.15 -18.15
CA ARG A 99 -11.21 -0.62 -19.09
C ARG A 99 -11.51 -2.13 -19.07
N VAL A 100 -11.80 -2.70 -17.90
CA VAL A 100 -12.10 -4.12 -17.76
C VAL A 100 -13.55 -4.42 -18.16
N LEU A 101 -14.50 -3.65 -17.64
CA LEU A 101 -15.93 -3.90 -17.84
C LEU A 101 -16.37 -3.60 -19.29
N ALA A 102 -15.81 -2.55 -19.89
CA ALA A 102 -16.12 -2.12 -21.24
C ALA A 102 -15.45 -2.99 -22.31
N ALA A 103 -14.57 -3.93 -21.93
CA ALA A 103 -13.86 -4.77 -22.88
C ALA A 103 -14.80 -5.63 -23.74
N ASP A 104 -15.96 -6.03 -23.21
CA ASP A 104 -16.96 -6.81 -23.94
C ASP A 104 -17.95 -5.95 -24.73
N ASP A 105 -17.91 -4.63 -24.57
CA ASP A 105 -18.78 -3.70 -25.30
C ASP A 105 -18.49 -3.78 -26.80
N ARG A 106 -19.50 -4.17 -27.57
CA ARG A 106 -19.34 -4.33 -29.02
C ARG A 106 -19.03 -2.99 -29.70
N GLU A 107 -19.59 -1.87 -29.23
CA GLU A 107 -19.34 -0.56 -29.83
C GLU A 107 -17.86 -0.20 -29.74
N LEU A 108 -17.29 -0.31 -28.55
CA LEU A 108 -15.89 0.02 -28.28
C LEU A 108 -14.91 -0.97 -28.93
N ARG A 109 -15.36 -2.20 -29.23
CA ARG A 109 -14.55 -3.21 -29.93
C ARG A 109 -14.57 -3.09 -31.46
N ARG A 110 -15.46 -2.29 -32.05
CA ARG A 110 -15.51 -2.17 -33.52
C ARG A 110 -14.23 -1.54 -34.06
N SER A 111 -13.83 -1.98 -35.24
CA SER A 111 -12.79 -1.31 -36.01
C SER A 111 -13.21 0.10 -36.37
N LEU A 112 -12.26 1.03 -36.36
CA LEU A 112 -12.46 2.35 -36.95
C LEU A 112 -12.75 2.22 -38.46
N PRO A 113 -13.49 3.18 -39.05
CA PRO A 113 -13.70 3.24 -40.49
C PRO A 113 -12.40 3.13 -41.30
N LEU A 114 -12.45 2.41 -42.42
CA LEU A 114 -11.32 2.34 -43.35
C LEU A 114 -11.12 3.68 -44.06
N GLY A 115 -9.87 4.07 -44.28
CA GLY A 115 -9.51 5.30 -45.01
C GLY A 115 -9.37 6.55 -44.14
N LEU A 116 -9.41 6.42 -42.81
CA LEU A 116 -9.06 7.51 -41.90
C LEU A 116 -7.57 7.84 -42.02
N ASP A 117 -7.26 9.14 -42.05
CA ASP A 117 -5.88 9.63 -41.94
C ASP A 117 -5.56 9.88 -40.47
N LEU A 118 -4.82 8.95 -39.85
CA LEU A 118 -4.43 9.06 -38.44
C LEU A 118 -3.42 10.20 -38.18
N ALA A 119 -2.83 10.80 -39.23
CA ALA A 119 -2.00 11.99 -39.11
C ALA A 119 -2.83 13.29 -39.05
N ASP A 120 -4.11 13.26 -39.46
CA ASP A 120 -5.03 14.39 -39.38
C ASP A 120 -6.03 14.19 -38.21
N PRO A 121 -5.89 14.96 -37.11
CA PRO A 121 -6.83 14.91 -36.00
C PRO A 121 -8.29 15.20 -36.38
N ALA A 122 -8.54 15.91 -37.50
CA ALA A 122 -9.89 16.15 -37.97
C ALA A 122 -10.54 14.87 -38.54
N SER A 123 -9.75 13.99 -39.19
CA SER A 123 -10.23 12.74 -39.75
C SER A 123 -10.80 11.79 -38.69
N VAL A 124 -10.19 11.73 -37.50
CA VAL A 124 -10.59 10.80 -36.41
C VAL A 124 -11.51 11.43 -35.35
N ARG A 125 -11.78 12.73 -35.44
CA ARG A 125 -12.42 13.52 -34.36
C ARG A 125 -13.76 12.95 -33.92
N ASP A 126 -14.61 12.57 -34.88
CA ASP A 126 -15.96 12.10 -34.58
C ASP A 126 -15.95 10.70 -33.96
N GLU A 127 -15.05 9.82 -34.42
CA GLU A 127 -14.82 8.51 -33.81
C GLU A 127 -14.31 8.64 -32.38
N VAL A 128 -13.32 9.51 -32.12
CA VAL A 128 -12.82 9.77 -30.77
C VAL A 128 -13.92 10.33 -29.88
N ARG A 129 -14.78 11.23 -30.39
CA ARG A 129 -15.92 11.76 -29.64
C ARG A 129 -16.91 10.65 -29.27
N ALA A 130 -17.22 9.75 -30.20
CA ALA A 130 -18.11 8.61 -29.96
C ALA A 130 -17.53 7.68 -28.88
N VAL A 131 -16.22 7.38 -28.95
CA VAL A 131 -15.53 6.59 -27.92
C VAL A 131 -15.57 7.29 -26.55
N VAL A 132 -15.30 8.59 -26.49
CA VAL A 132 -15.36 9.35 -25.22
C VAL A 132 -16.78 9.36 -24.64
N ALA A 133 -17.82 9.49 -25.47
CA ALA A 133 -19.20 9.43 -25.02
C ALA A 133 -19.54 8.04 -24.46
N ALA A 134 -19.18 6.97 -25.17
CA ALA A 134 -19.38 5.60 -24.72
C ALA A 134 -18.60 5.30 -23.41
N LEU A 135 -17.39 5.84 -23.24
CA LEU A 135 -16.67 5.76 -21.97
C LEU A 135 -17.37 6.52 -20.84
N GLY A 136 -18.03 7.64 -21.15
CA GLY A 136 -18.90 8.36 -20.22
C GLY A 136 -20.04 7.48 -19.71
N ASP A 137 -20.75 6.80 -20.62
CA ASP A 137 -21.83 5.87 -20.27
C ASP A 137 -21.33 4.70 -19.39
N TRP A 138 -20.09 4.26 -19.59
CA TRP A 138 -19.46 3.24 -18.74
C TRP A 138 -19.07 3.76 -17.38
N LEU A 139 -18.60 5.00 -17.27
CA LEU A 139 -18.29 5.62 -15.99
C LEU A 139 -19.54 5.72 -15.11
N ASP A 140 -20.71 5.99 -15.69
CA ASP A 140 -21.99 6.02 -14.96
C ASP A 140 -22.42 4.65 -14.40
N ARG A 141 -21.84 3.56 -14.92
CA ARG A 141 -22.11 2.17 -14.47
C ARG A 141 -21.08 1.67 -13.47
N VAL A 142 -20.02 2.43 -13.19
CA VAL A 142 -18.99 2.01 -12.23
C VAL A 142 -19.59 2.04 -10.82
N ASP A 143 -19.55 0.89 -10.15
CA ASP A 143 -19.93 0.79 -8.75
C ASP A 143 -18.88 1.49 -7.85
N PRO A 144 -19.26 2.51 -7.07
CA PRO A 144 -18.36 3.16 -6.11
C PRO A 144 -17.75 2.19 -5.09
N ASP A 145 -18.46 1.12 -4.72
CA ASP A 145 -17.97 0.13 -3.76
C ASP A 145 -16.84 -0.72 -4.35
N GLU A 146 -16.88 -1.03 -5.64
CA GLU A 146 -15.78 -1.70 -6.35
C GLU A 146 -14.53 -0.80 -6.43
N VAL A 147 -14.71 0.50 -6.67
CA VAL A 147 -13.62 1.48 -6.64
C VAL A 147 -12.99 1.53 -5.24
N ALA A 148 -13.83 1.61 -4.20
CA ALA A 148 -13.40 1.62 -2.81
C ALA A 148 -12.63 0.33 -2.45
N ASP A 149 -13.07 -0.83 -2.94
CA ASP A 149 -12.40 -2.10 -2.70
C ASP A 149 -11.06 -2.23 -3.42
N ARG A 150 -10.92 -1.67 -4.63
CA ARG A 150 -9.62 -1.56 -5.31
C ARG A 150 -8.65 -0.66 -4.55
N LEU A 151 -9.13 0.50 -4.07
CA LEU A 151 -8.33 1.41 -3.24
C LEU A 151 -7.88 0.75 -1.94
N ARG A 152 -8.81 0.10 -1.23
CA ARG A 152 -8.52 -0.65 -0.01
C ARG A 152 -7.48 -1.74 -0.27
N SER A 153 -7.68 -2.56 -1.31
CA SER A 153 -6.78 -3.67 -1.66
C SER A 153 -5.35 -3.18 -1.94
N ARG A 154 -5.20 -2.10 -2.74
CA ARG A 154 -3.90 -1.46 -3.03
C ARG A 154 -3.25 -0.90 -1.77
N THR A 155 -4.02 -0.19 -0.94
CA THR A 155 -3.52 0.43 0.29
C THR A 155 -3.08 -0.60 1.32
N TRP A 156 -3.88 -1.66 1.51
CA TRP A 156 -3.57 -2.71 2.48
C TRP A 156 -2.36 -3.55 2.05
N ALA A 157 -2.12 -3.69 0.75
CA ALA A 157 -0.95 -4.39 0.22
C ALA A 157 0.39 -3.73 0.59
N GLN A 158 0.39 -2.46 0.98
CA GLN A 158 1.60 -1.75 1.41
C GLN A 158 2.12 -2.26 2.77
N VAL A 159 1.26 -2.88 3.57
CA VAL A 159 1.65 -3.49 4.84
C VAL A 159 1.81 -4.99 4.63
N ARG A 160 3.03 -5.50 4.81
CA ARG A 160 3.30 -6.94 4.79
C ARG A 160 2.79 -7.58 6.08
N PRO A 161 1.83 -8.53 6.01
CA PRO A 161 1.42 -9.30 7.17
C PRO A 161 2.54 -10.24 7.63
N GLU A 162 2.40 -10.78 8.85
CA GLU A 162 3.24 -11.85 9.39
C GLU A 162 3.45 -12.96 8.35
N PRO A 163 4.71 -13.34 8.05
CA PRO A 163 5.00 -14.39 7.06
C PRO A 163 4.44 -15.73 7.53
N VAL A 164 4.19 -16.60 6.56
CA VAL A 164 3.55 -17.88 6.79
C VAL A 164 4.41 -18.98 6.18
N ALA A 165 4.62 -20.05 6.92
CA ALA A 165 5.26 -21.27 6.42
C ALA A 165 4.17 -22.21 5.84
N PRO A 166 4.02 -22.33 4.50
CA PRO A 166 2.85 -22.98 3.91
C PRO A 166 2.69 -24.45 4.31
N LEU A 167 3.80 -25.19 4.40
CA LEU A 167 3.79 -26.58 4.83
C LEU A 167 3.38 -26.71 6.30
N ALA A 168 3.93 -25.87 7.18
CA ALA A 168 3.56 -25.87 8.60
C ALA A 168 2.09 -25.48 8.80
N GLN A 169 1.55 -24.56 7.99
CA GLN A 169 0.12 -24.24 8.01
C GLN A 169 -0.75 -25.39 7.54
N ALA A 170 -0.37 -26.07 6.46
CA ALA A 170 -1.12 -27.23 5.99
C ALA A 170 -1.16 -28.33 7.06
N THR A 171 -0.03 -28.60 7.72
CA THR A 171 0.04 -29.54 8.85
C THR A 171 -0.78 -29.07 10.04
N ALA A 172 -0.68 -27.79 10.43
CA ALA A 172 -1.45 -27.23 11.54
C ALA A 172 -2.96 -27.27 11.26
N ALA A 173 -3.38 -26.92 10.05
CA ALA A 173 -4.77 -27.02 9.60
C ALA A 173 -5.27 -28.47 9.67
N ALA A 174 -4.44 -29.43 9.25
CA ALA A 174 -4.76 -30.87 9.32
C ALA A 174 -5.01 -31.34 10.76
N ALA A 175 -4.18 -30.89 11.71
CA ALA A 175 -4.15 -31.31 13.11
C ALA A 175 -5.05 -30.51 14.07
N LEU A 176 -5.89 -29.60 13.56
CA LEU A 176 -6.78 -28.79 14.39
C LEU A 176 -7.69 -29.64 15.29
N THR A 177 -7.76 -29.23 16.55
CA THR A 177 -8.66 -29.77 17.58
C THR A 177 -9.55 -28.65 18.15
N PRO A 178 -10.63 -28.99 18.88
CA PRO A 178 -11.42 -27.97 19.57
C PRO A 178 -10.61 -27.10 20.56
N ASP A 179 -9.56 -27.65 21.16
CA ASP A 179 -8.68 -26.93 22.09
C ASP A 179 -7.63 -26.06 21.40
N SER A 180 -7.45 -26.19 20.09
CA SER A 180 -6.49 -25.39 19.32
C SER A 180 -6.84 -23.91 19.39
N VAL A 181 -5.83 -23.05 19.53
CA VAL A 181 -6.01 -21.60 19.60
C VAL A 181 -5.70 -20.96 18.23
N LEU A 182 -6.71 -20.31 17.65
CA LEU A 182 -6.57 -19.51 16.44
C LEU A 182 -6.15 -18.09 16.82
N ARG A 183 -5.06 -17.60 16.21
CA ARG A 183 -4.61 -16.22 16.33
C ARG A 183 -4.63 -15.54 14.97
N LEU A 184 -5.24 -14.36 14.88
CA LEU A 184 -5.16 -13.58 13.64
C LEU A 184 -3.70 -13.26 13.29
N ARG A 185 -3.38 -13.36 12.00
CA ARG A 185 -2.04 -13.01 11.52
C ARG A 185 -1.71 -11.57 11.86
N ARG A 186 -0.55 -11.33 12.47
CA ARG A 186 -0.16 -9.97 12.84
C ARG A 186 -0.04 -9.12 11.60
N ARG A 187 -0.49 -7.87 11.70
CA ARG A 187 -0.48 -6.86 10.61
C ARG A 187 -1.31 -7.25 9.38
N LEU A 188 -2.04 -8.38 9.39
CA LEU A 188 -3.07 -8.65 8.38
C LEU A 188 -4.26 -7.74 8.67
N ARG A 189 -4.50 -6.78 7.78
CA ARG A 189 -5.72 -5.97 7.85
C ARG A 189 -6.91 -6.83 7.44
N VAL A 190 -7.95 -6.78 8.25
CA VAL A 190 -9.19 -7.55 8.05
C VAL A 190 -10.42 -6.65 8.18
N ALA A 191 -11.47 -6.98 7.45
CA ALA A 191 -12.79 -6.38 7.63
C ALA A 191 -13.86 -7.41 7.32
N LEU A 192 -14.91 -7.43 8.13
CA LEU A 192 -16.08 -8.28 7.93
C LEU A 192 -17.23 -7.43 7.38
N ARG A 193 -17.85 -7.88 6.30
CA ARG A 193 -19.03 -7.26 5.68
C ARG A 193 -20.13 -8.30 5.50
N ASP A 194 -21.36 -7.82 5.40
CA ASP A 194 -22.46 -8.64 4.87
C ASP A 194 -22.25 -8.88 3.38
N GLY A 195 -22.61 -10.08 2.92
CA GLY A 195 -22.66 -10.38 1.49
C GLY A 195 -24.01 -10.01 0.89
N ASP A 196 -24.04 -9.92 -0.43
CA ASP A 196 -25.27 -9.65 -1.18
C ASP A 196 -26.27 -10.79 -0.96
N GLY A 197 -27.55 -10.46 -0.76
CA GLY A 197 -28.61 -11.47 -0.56
C GLY A 197 -28.76 -12.03 0.86
N GLY A 198 -27.89 -11.66 1.81
CA GLY A 198 -28.06 -11.93 3.25
C GLY A 198 -27.77 -13.37 3.71
N ASP A 199 -27.47 -14.30 2.80
CA ASP A 199 -27.09 -15.68 3.11
C ASP A 199 -25.57 -15.86 3.28
N ARG A 200 -24.79 -14.83 2.93
CA ARG A 200 -23.32 -14.82 2.99
C ARG A 200 -22.78 -13.69 3.86
N VAL A 201 -21.55 -13.90 4.34
CA VAL A 201 -20.68 -12.85 4.87
C VAL A 201 -19.35 -12.87 4.15
N VAL A 202 -18.76 -11.68 4.01
CA VAL A 202 -17.51 -11.45 3.30
C VAL A 202 -16.44 -11.03 4.29
N LEU A 203 -15.40 -11.86 4.40
CA LEU A 203 -14.19 -11.50 5.13
C LEU A 203 -13.12 -11.03 4.15
N LEU A 204 -12.74 -9.77 4.27
CA LEU A 204 -11.65 -9.17 3.55
C LEU A 204 -10.36 -9.44 4.34
N GLY A 205 -9.38 -10.09 3.70
CA GLY A 205 -8.07 -10.40 4.30
C GLY A 205 -6.95 -9.89 3.41
N GLY A 206 -6.38 -8.73 3.75
CA GLY A 206 -5.41 -8.07 2.88
C GLY A 206 -6.00 -7.79 1.48
N ARG A 207 -5.42 -8.40 0.44
CA ARG A 207 -5.88 -8.26 -0.96
C ARG A 207 -7.03 -9.20 -1.32
N ARG A 208 -7.29 -10.23 -0.51
CA ARG A 208 -8.24 -11.30 -0.84
C ARG A 208 -9.62 -11.03 -0.23
N ARG A 209 -10.62 -11.54 -0.92
CA ARG A 209 -12.02 -11.61 -0.50
C ARG A 209 -12.35 -13.07 -0.26
N HIS A 210 -12.94 -13.38 0.89
CA HIS A 210 -13.35 -14.74 1.25
C HIS A 210 -14.82 -14.72 1.65
N GLU A 211 -15.61 -15.62 1.07
CA GLU A 211 -17.05 -15.71 1.32
C GLU A 211 -17.39 -16.91 2.19
N PHE A 212 -18.24 -16.69 3.19
CA PHE A 212 -18.68 -17.69 4.15
C PHE A 212 -20.20 -17.67 4.27
N PRO A 213 -20.85 -18.77 4.71
CA PRO A 213 -22.25 -18.75 5.10
C PRO A 213 -22.52 -17.71 6.20
N ALA A 214 -23.68 -17.07 6.18
CA ALA A 214 -24.06 -16.04 7.16
C ALA A 214 -24.00 -16.53 8.63
N ALA A 215 -24.24 -17.83 8.85
CA ALA A 215 -24.12 -18.47 10.17
C ALA A 215 -22.72 -18.32 10.81
N THR A 216 -21.67 -18.14 10.00
CA THR A 216 -20.29 -17.95 10.51
C THR A 216 -20.00 -16.55 11.05
N ARG A 217 -20.90 -15.58 10.81
CA ARG A 217 -20.70 -14.18 11.20
C ARG A 217 -20.35 -13.99 12.68
N PRO A 218 -21.06 -14.60 13.65
CA PRO A 218 -20.75 -14.40 15.07
C PRO A 218 -19.36 -14.92 15.43
N ALA A 219 -18.97 -16.09 14.92
CA ALA A 219 -17.64 -16.66 15.11
C ALA A 219 -16.53 -15.77 14.53
N LEU A 220 -16.70 -15.27 13.31
CA LEU A 220 -15.74 -14.36 12.66
C LEU A 220 -15.63 -13.04 13.43
N ALA A 221 -16.75 -12.44 13.81
CA ALA A 221 -16.76 -11.19 14.59
C ALA A 221 -16.07 -11.35 15.95
N ALA A 222 -16.32 -12.47 16.65
CA ALA A 222 -15.66 -12.79 17.92
C ALA A 222 -14.13 -12.91 17.76
N LEU A 223 -13.65 -13.66 16.75
CA LEU A 223 -12.22 -13.78 16.48
C LEU A 223 -11.59 -12.45 16.08
N LEU A 224 -12.28 -11.63 15.27
CA LEU A 224 -11.79 -10.31 14.87
C LEU A 224 -11.69 -9.33 16.04
N SER A 225 -12.62 -9.41 16.99
CA SER A 225 -12.60 -8.59 18.20
C SER A 225 -11.55 -9.03 19.19
N ALA A 226 -11.41 -10.35 19.42
CA ALA A 226 -10.50 -10.89 20.41
C ALA A 226 -9.04 -10.94 19.91
N GLY A 227 -8.84 -11.06 18.59
CA GLY A 227 -7.54 -11.28 17.96
C GLY A 227 -7.03 -12.71 18.10
N GLU A 228 -7.48 -13.43 19.12
CA GLU A 228 -7.14 -14.82 19.40
C GLU A 228 -8.32 -15.53 20.07
N LEU A 229 -8.63 -16.76 19.67
CA LEU A 229 -9.77 -17.53 20.17
C LEU A 229 -9.56 -19.04 20.02
N LYS A 230 -10.00 -19.84 21.00
CA LYS A 230 -10.03 -21.31 20.83
C LYS A 230 -11.06 -21.70 19.78
N VAL A 231 -10.78 -22.79 19.05
CA VAL A 231 -11.74 -23.33 18.06
C VAL A 231 -13.08 -23.67 18.72
N ALA A 232 -13.05 -24.23 19.94
CA ALA A 232 -14.24 -24.53 20.71
C ALA A 232 -15.09 -23.29 21.06
N ASP A 233 -14.51 -22.08 21.07
CA ASP A 233 -15.21 -20.86 21.47
C ASP A 233 -15.76 -20.07 20.27
N LEU A 234 -15.65 -20.59 19.04
CA LEU A 234 -16.23 -20.00 17.84
C LEU A 234 -17.76 -20.00 17.92
N ALA A 235 -18.32 -18.85 18.28
CA ALA A 235 -19.72 -18.67 18.61
C ALA A 235 -20.68 -18.93 17.44
N GLY A 236 -21.87 -19.48 17.74
CA GLY A 236 -22.97 -19.62 16.79
C GLY A 236 -22.86 -20.80 15.82
N LEU A 237 -21.85 -21.65 15.97
CA LEU A 237 -21.62 -22.84 15.14
C LEU A 237 -21.64 -24.11 16.00
N ASP A 238 -22.00 -25.24 15.39
CA ASP A 238 -21.81 -26.56 16.00
C ASP A 238 -20.32 -26.99 15.99
N PRO A 239 -19.92 -28.03 16.74
CA PRO A 239 -18.51 -28.42 16.85
C PRO A 239 -17.80 -28.73 15.52
N ASP A 240 -18.50 -29.34 14.55
CA ASP A 240 -17.92 -29.73 13.27
C ASP A 240 -17.77 -28.51 12.35
N ASP A 241 -18.73 -27.60 12.37
CA ASP A 241 -18.68 -26.33 11.67
C ASP A 241 -17.58 -25.41 12.22
N ARG A 242 -17.34 -25.42 13.54
CA ARG A 242 -16.22 -24.69 14.16
C ARG A 242 -14.88 -25.16 13.61
N LEU A 243 -14.66 -26.47 13.56
CA LEU A 243 -13.43 -27.06 13.00
C LEU A 243 -13.29 -26.77 11.51
N THR A 244 -14.39 -26.83 10.75
CA THR A 244 -14.42 -26.51 9.33
C THR A 244 -14.04 -25.05 9.06
N LEU A 245 -14.64 -24.12 9.80
CA LEU A 245 -14.31 -22.69 9.71
C LEU A 245 -12.85 -22.45 10.09
N ALA A 246 -12.40 -23.01 11.22
CA ALA A 246 -11.04 -22.88 11.71
C ALA A 246 -10.01 -23.34 10.66
N ARG A 247 -10.23 -24.52 10.07
CA ARG A 247 -9.37 -25.09 9.02
C ARG A 247 -9.28 -24.16 7.83
N ARG A 248 -10.41 -23.61 7.38
CA ARG A 248 -10.44 -22.66 6.27
C ARG A 248 -9.68 -21.38 6.58
N LEU A 249 -9.82 -20.81 7.78
CA LEU A 249 -9.09 -19.60 8.20
C LEU A 249 -7.58 -19.80 8.25
N VAL A 250 -7.12 -21.00 8.65
CA VAL A 250 -5.70 -21.38 8.67
C VAL A 250 -5.18 -21.62 7.25
N THR A 251 -5.90 -22.39 6.43
CA THR A 251 -5.51 -22.66 5.02
C THR A 251 -5.43 -21.38 4.19
N GLU A 252 -6.38 -20.47 4.36
CA GLU A 252 -6.38 -19.17 3.67
C GLU A 252 -5.36 -18.17 4.26
N SER A 253 -4.61 -18.58 5.28
CA SER A 253 -3.63 -17.75 5.96
C SER A 253 -4.27 -16.45 6.47
N ILE A 254 -5.42 -16.55 7.13
CA ILE A 254 -6.08 -15.44 7.83
C ILE A 254 -5.73 -15.51 9.32
N ALA A 255 -5.80 -16.72 9.86
CA ALA A 255 -5.35 -17.06 11.21
C ALA A 255 -4.18 -18.05 11.15
N LEU A 256 -3.43 -18.11 12.24
CA LEU A 256 -2.41 -19.12 12.52
C LEU A 256 -2.83 -19.89 13.78
N VAL A 257 -2.29 -21.08 13.98
CA VAL A 257 -2.41 -21.78 15.26
C VAL A 257 -1.30 -21.28 16.18
N ALA A 258 -1.66 -20.77 17.37
CA ALA A 258 -0.71 -20.08 18.26
C ALA A 258 0.52 -20.94 18.63
N ASP A 259 0.31 -22.24 18.82
CA ASP A 259 1.34 -23.20 19.22
C ASP A 259 2.00 -23.96 18.05
N ALA A 260 1.60 -23.70 16.80
CA ALA A 260 2.26 -24.27 15.64
C ALA A 260 3.57 -23.51 15.41
N ALA A 261 4.65 -24.05 15.99
CA ALA A 261 5.99 -23.48 16.04
C ALA A 261 6.36 -22.61 14.82
N SER A 262 6.79 -21.37 15.08
CA SER A 262 7.54 -20.58 14.11
C SER A 262 8.93 -21.21 13.94
N PRO A 263 9.31 -21.73 12.77
CA PRO A 263 10.69 -22.13 12.53
C PRO A 263 11.53 -20.86 12.38
N GLY A 264 12.06 -20.32 13.47
CA GLY A 264 12.86 -19.09 13.38
C GLY A 264 13.37 -18.42 14.68
N SER A 265 13.21 -19.02 15.86
CA SER A 265 13.82 -18.49 17.10
C SER A 265 15.05 -19.26 17.57
N GLY A 266 15.60 -20.16 16.75
CA GLY A 266 16.93 -20.74 16.97
C GLY A 266 18.00 -19.71 16.62
N GLY A 267 18.71 -19.21 17.63
CA GLY A 267 19.74 -18.18 17.50
C GLY A 267 20.79 -18.52 16.44
N VAL A 268 21.12 -17.53 15.63
CA VAL A 268 22.31 -17.59 14.78
C VAL A 268 23.46 -17.07 15.63
N ASP A 269 24.21 -17.99 16.23
CA ASP A 269 25.50 -17.70 16.84
C ASP A 269 26.49 -17.22 15.77
N GLY A 270 27.10 -16.07 16.04
CA GLY A 270 28.48 -15.74 15.66
C GLY A 270 28.83 -15.55 14.18
N VAL A 271 28.82 -14.29 13.72
CA VAL A 271 29.75 -13.84 12.67
C VAL A 271 30.54 -12.64 13.22
N PRO A 272 31.89 -12.72 13.31
CA PRO A 272 32.70 -11.62 13.81
C PRO A 272 32.81 -10.50 12.77
N ALA A 273 32.62 -9.27 13.24
CA ALA A 273 32.79 -8.06 12.46
C ALA A 273 34.28 -7.76 12.21
N THR A 274 34.66 -7.62 10.95
CA THR A 274 35.86 -6.89 10.55
C THR A 274 35.49 -5.91 9.44
N ALA A 275 35.52 -4.62 9.77
CA ALA A 275 35.39 -3.52 8.81
C ALA A 275 36.80 -3.00 8.45
N PRO A 276 37.10 -2.66 7.19
CA PRO A 276 38.32 -1.95 6.85
C PRO A 276 38.12 -0.42 6.99
N GLU A 277 39.18 0.28 7.41
CA GLU A 277 39.25 1.73 7.63
C GLU A 277 39.06 2.57 6.34
N PRO A 278 38.52 3.80 6.42
CA PRO A 278 38.50 4.74 5.30
C PRO A 278 39.73 5.67 5.28
N GLY A 279 40.33 5.83 4.09
CA GLY A 279 41.37 6.80 3.80
C GLY A 279 40.88 8.26 3.72
N PRO A 280 41.79 9.25 3.60
CA PRO A 280 41.53 10.64 3.93
C PRO A 280 40.83 11.43 2.78
N GLY A 281 40.17 12.52 3.18
CA GLY A 281 39.13 13.22 2.42
C GLY A 281 39.57 14.34 1.47
N GLY A 282 38.55 14.96 0.85
CA GLY A 282 38.61 16.20 0.07
C GLY A 282 37.22 16.85 -0.01
N PRO A 283 37.10 18.20 0.02
CA PRO A 283 35.86 18.88 0.36
C PRO A 283 35.01 19.24 -0.88
N GLY A 284 33.69 19.09 -0.75
CA GLY A 284 32.69 19.61 -1.68
C GLY A 284 31.35 19.77 -0.96
N ALA A 285 30.80 20.99 -0.96
CA ALA A 285 29.52 21.30 -0.34
C ALA A 285 28.36 20.54 -1.02
N PRO A 286 27.36 20.01 -0.28
CA PRO A 286 26.24 19.31 -0.90
C PRO A 286 25.13 20.28 -1.34
N ALA A 287 24.60 20.02 -2.53
CA ALA A 287 23.35 20.58 -3.06
C ALA A 287 22.14 20.13 -2.21
N PRO A 288 20.99 20.84 -2.24
CA PRO A 288 19.78 20.43 -1.53
C PRO A 288 19.33 19.03 -1.99
N ASP A 289 19.31 18.09 -1.04
CA ASP A 289 18.85 16.72 -1.24
C ASP A 289 17.32 16.70 -1.35
N ALA A 290 16.82 16.55 -2.58
CA ALA A 290 15.42 16.28 -2.83
C ALA A 290 15.19 14.78 -2.66
N GLY A 291 14.98 14.34 -1.42
CA GLY A 291 14.76 12.95 -0.99
C GLY A 291 14.36 11.99 -2.11
N GLY A 292 15.38 11.40 -2.74
CA GLY A 292 15.27 10.35 -3.73
C GLY A 292 15.04 9.02 -3.03
N ASP A 293 13.97 8.36 -3.41
CA ASP A 293 13.63 7.00 -3.02
C ASP A 293 14.66 6.03 -3.60
N ASP A 294 15.69 5.68 -2.81
CA ASP A 294 16.55 4.54 -3.08
C ASP A 294 15.79 3.24 -2.77
N GLY A 295 15.20 2.66 -3.82
CA GLY A 295 15.04 1.21 -3.91
C GLY A 295 13.66 0.68 -4.31
N GLU A 296 13.45 0.46 -5.61
CA GLU A 296 12.97 -0.84 -6.12
C GLU A 296 13.19 -0.91 -7.65
N ARG A 297 14.28 -1.56 -8.08
CA ARG A 297 14.40 -2.03 -9.47
C ARG A 297 13.49 -3.24 -9.63
N ALA A 298 12.40 -3.07 -10.37
CA ALA A 298 11.65 -4.19 -10.91
C ALA A 298 12.24 -4.56 -12.29
N ASP A 299 12.89 -5.71 -12.35
CA ASP A 299 13.29 -6.34 -13.62
C ASP A 299 12.03 -6.79 -14.38
N ALA A 300 11.93 -6.37 -15.64
CA ALA A 300 11.07 -6.98 -16.63
C ALA A 300 11.69 -6.84 -18.03
N LEU A 301 11.52 -7.90 -18.83
CA LEU A 301 11.90 -8.14 -20.24
C LEU A 301 13.29 -8.80 -20.41
N GLY A 302 13.44 -9.96 -21.07
CA GLY A 302 12.46 -10.75 -21.81
C GLY A 302 13.06 -12.05 -22.34
N THR A 303 12.15 -12.96 -22.68
CA THR A 303 12.35 -14.11 -23.55
C THR A 303 12.72 -13.65 -24.96
N GLY A 304 13.71 -14.31 -25.57
CA GLY A 304 13.99 -14.22 -27.00
C GLY A 304 14.70 -15.49 -27.47
N SER A 305 13.96 -16.27 -28.28
CA SER A 305 14.39 -17.32 -29.23
C SER A 305 15.33 -18.43 -28.79
#